data_AF-D5QD95-F1
#
_entry.id   AF-D5QD95-F1
#
_cell.length_a   1.000
_cell.length_b   1.000
_cell.length_c   1.000
_cell.angle_alpha   90.00
_cell.angle_beta   90.00
_cell.angle_gamma   90.00
#
_symmetry.space_group_name_H-M   'P 1'
#
loop_
_entity.id
_entity.type
_entity.pdbx_description
1 polymer ?
#
loop_
_entity_poly.entity_id
_entity_poly.type
_entity_poly.pdbx_seq_one_letter_code
_entity_poly.pdbx_strand_id
1 'polypeptide(L)'
;MNLKPILDAYAALSAQMDQSSSGVLEIAALLKEGAKNQDPQAVACMKLVQELAASHEAEHQKLAGLWRELSTAIPTLPKYPEDGVNGVAVEQAQSPRLGLRSFFDGLMDGFDPKP
;
A
#
# COMPACT_ATOMS: atom_id res chain seq x y z
N MET A 1 10.92 18.39 23.83
CA MET A 1 10.67 18.65 22.40
C MET A 1 9.20 18.37 22.11
N ASN A 2 8.49 19.24 21.41
CA ASN A 2 7.10 18.99 21.02
C ASN A 2 7.09 18.09 19.76
N LEU A 3 6.60 16.86 19.89
CA LEU A 3 6.58 15.87 18.80
C LEU A 3 5.30 15.94 17.95
N LYS A 4 4.30 16.74 18.37
CA LYS A 4 3.00 16.85 17.69
C LYS A 4 3.10 17.20 16.20
N PRO A 5 3.93 18.18 15.76
CA PRO A 5 4.01 18.51 14.34
C PRO A 5 4.54 17.37 13.46
N ILE A 6 5.47 16.56 14.01
CA ILE A 6 6.06 15.41 13.30
C ILE A 6 5.02 14.30 13.15
N LEU A 7 4.27 14.02 14.23
CA LEU A 7 3.21 13.02 14.23
C LEU A 7 2.06 13.42 13.29
N ASP A 8 1.63 14.68 13.32
CA ASP A 8 0.58 15.20 12.46
C ASP A 8 1.01 15.14 10.97
N ALA A 9 2.27 15.50 10.66
CA ALA A 9 2.81 15.42 9.29
C ALA A 9 2.92 13.98 8.77
N TYR A 10 3.38 13.05 9.59
CA TYR A 10 3.43 11.63 9.25
C TYR A 10 2.03 11.06 8.99
N ALA A 11 1.06 11.36 9.86
CA ALA A 11 -0.31 10.90 9.71
C ALA A 11 -0.96 11.45 8.42
N ALA A 12 -0.75 12.73 8.12
CA ALA A 12 -1.27 13.34 6.89
C ALA A 12 -0.67 12.69 5.63
N LEU A 13 0.65 12.48 5.60
CA LEU A 13 1.32 11.86 4.46
C LEU A 13 0.87 10.39 4.29
N SER A 14 0.79 9.63 5.38
CA SER A 14 0.28 8.26 5.35
C SER A 14 -1.15 8.20 4.80
N ALA A 15 -2.04 9.08 5.25
CA ALA A 15 -3.44 9.13 4.78
C ALA A 15 -3.53 9.47 3.29
N GLN A 16 -2.72 10.41 2.81
CA GLN A 16 -2.66 10.77 1.39
C GLN A 16 -2.21 9.59 0.52
N MET A 17 -1.20 8.84 0.97
CA MET A 17 -0.69 7.68 0.24
C MET A 17 -1.68 6.51 0.27
N ASP A 18 -2.39 6.31 1.37
CA ASP A 18 -3.48 5.32 1.49
C ASP A 18 -4.65 5.67 0.55
N GLN A 19 -5.03 6.94 0.46
CA GLN A 19 -6.07 7.40 -0.47
C GLN A 19 -5.68 7.20 -1.94
N SER A 20 -4.42 7.52 -2.30
CA SER A 20 -3.91 7.29 -3.65
C SER A 20 -3.91 5.80 -4.01
N SER A 21 -3.56 4.95 -3.05
CA SER A 21 -3.57 3.48 -3.19
C SER A 21 -4.97 2.92 -3.37
N SER A 22 -5.99 3.51 -2.71
CA SER A 22 -7.39 3.11 -2.86
C SER A 22 -7.91 3.31 -4.28
N GLY A 23 -7.56 4.42 -4.93
CA GLY A 23 -7.95 4.68 -6.33
C GLY A 23 -7.41 3.63 -7.30
N VAL A 24 -6.21 3.10 -7.04
CA VAL A 24 -5.63 2.01 -7.83
C VAL A 24 -6.44 0.72 -7.70
N LEU A 25 -6.89 0.37 -6.48
CA LEU A 25 -7.76 -0.79 -6.24
C LEU A 25 -9.11 -0.67 -6.94
N GLU A 26 -9.70 0.53 -6.93
CA GLU A 26 -10.98 0.79 -7.61
C GLU A 26 -10.86 0.59 -9.12
N ILE A 27 -9.80 1.13 -9.75
CA ILE A 27 -9.53 0.93 -11.18
C ILE A 27 -9.27 -0.55 -11.47
N ALA A 28 -8.49 -1.24 -10.64
CA ALA A 28 -8.21 -2.66 -10.79
C ALA A 28 -9.50 -3.50 -10.70
N ALA A 29 -10.43 -3.15 -9.79
CA ALA A 29 -11.71 -3.82 -9.66
C ALA A 29 -12.58 -3.67 -10.92
N LEU A 30 -12.59 -2.48 -11.54
CA LEU A 30 -13.32 -2.23 -12.80
C LEU A 30 -12.75 -3.03 -13.98
N LEU A 31 -11.43 -3.21 -14.03
CA LEU A 31 -10.76 -3.94 -15.12
C LEU A 31 -10.77 -5.47 -14.93
N LYS A 32 -11.09 -5.95 -13.73
CA LYS A 32 -10.95 -7.37 -13.33
C LYS A 32 -11.66 -8.34 -14.25
N GLU A 33 -12.91 -8.08 -14.60
CA GLU A 33 -13.70 -8.98 -15.44
C GLU A 33 -13.20 -9.01 -16.89
N GLY A 34 -12.87 -7.84 -17.46
CA GLY A 34 -12.28 -7.75 -18.79
C GLY A 34 -10.92 -8.46 -18.87
N ALA A 35 -10.07 -8.28 -17.86
CA ALA A 35 -8.78 -8.96 -17.79
C ALA A 35 -8.94 -10.49 -17.68
N LYS A 36 -9.91 -10.98 -16.89
CA LYS A 36 -10.23 -12.42 -16.81
C LYS A 36 -10.72 -12.99 -18.13
N ASN A 37 -11.47 -12.21 -18.90
CA ASN A 37 -11.97 -12.58 -20.22
C ASN A 37 -10.95 -12.35 -21.34
N GLN A 38 -9.69 -12.04 -21.00
CA GLN A 38 -8.60 -11.77 -21.95
C GLN A 38 -8.89 -10.64 -22.95
N ASP A 39 -9.69 -9.64 -22.56
CA ASP A 39 -9.83 -8.42 -23.34
C ASP A 39 -8.45 -7.73 -23.44
N PRO A 40 -7.88 -7.57 -24.65
CA PRO A 40 -6.55 -7.00 -24.84
C PRO A 40 -6.40 -5.60 -24.21
N GLN A 41 -7.45 -4.79 -24.25
CA GLN A 41 -7.43 -3.45 -23.69
C GLN A 41 -7.49 -3.48 -22.16
N ALA A 42 -8.33 -4.34 -21.59
CA ALA A 42 -8.41 -4.52 -20.15
C ALA A 42 -7.10 -5.10 -19.56
N VAL A 43 -6.46 -6.04 -20.25
CA VAL A 43 -5.16 -6.61 -19.86
C VAL A 43 -4.06 -5.54 -19.92
N ALA A 44 -4.00 -4.73 -20.99
CA ALA A 44 -3.03 -3.66 -21.10
C ALA A 44 -3.21 -2.61 -19.98
N CYS A 45 -4.45 -2.20 -19.71
CA CYS A 45 -4.74 -1.30 -18.59
C CYS A 45 -4.42 -1.92 -17.23
N MET A 46 -4.68 -3.21 -17.03
CA MET A 46 -4.36 -3.90 -15.77
C MET A 46 -2.86 -3.90 -15.49
N LYS A 47 -2.00 -4.04 -16.52
CA LYS A 47 -0.54 -3.93 -16.36
C LYS A 47 -0.10 -2.55 -15.86
N LEU A 48 -0.66 -1.48 -16.44
CA LEU A 48 -0.38 -0.11 -15.99
C LEU A 48 -0.81 0.11 -14.53
N VAL A 49 -1.95 -0.46 -14.15
CA VAL A 49 -2.47 -0.40 -12.78
C VAL A 49 -1.57 -1.18 -11.80
N GLN A 50 -1.02 -2.33 -12.22
CA GLN A 50 -0.02 -3.08 -11.43
C GLN A 50 1.28 -2.29 -11.25
N GLU A 51 1.78 -1.63 -12.30
CA GLU A 51 2.98 -0.78 -12.21
C GLU A 51 2.76 0.41 -11.26
N LEU A 52 1.57 1.04 -11.33
CA LEU A 52 1.19 2.12 -10.43
C LEU A 52 1.09 1.65 -8.98
N ALA A 53 0.48 0.47 -8.75
CA ALA A 53 0.42 -0.16 -7.43
C ALA A 53 1.81 -0.41 -6.85
N ALA A 54 2.74 -0.95 -7.66
CA ALA A 54 4.12 -1.21 -7.25
C ALA A 54 4.87 0.09 -6.91
N SER A 55 4.62 1.17 -7.66
CA SER A 55 5.18 2.49 -7.37
C SER A 55 4.71 3.02 -6.02
N HIS A 56 3.41 2.93 -5.73
CA HIS A 56 2.87 3.37 -4.43
C HIS A 56 3.40 2.54 -3.27
N GLU A 57 3.50 1.21 -3.42
CA GLU A 57 4.11 0.35 -2.42
C GLU A 57 5.57 0.74 -2.14
N ALA A 58 6.35 1.05 -3.18
CA ALA A 58 7.72 1.53 -3.02
C ALA A 58 7.81 2.87 -2.27
N GLU A 59 6.86 3.80 -2.48
CA GLU A 59 6.77 5.03 -1.71
C GLU A 59 6.43 4.77 -0.24
N HIS A 60 5.46 3.88 0.02
CA HIS A 60 5.08 3.48 1.38
C HIS A 60 6.27 2.89 2.15
N GLN A 61 7.05 2.03 1.50
CA GLN A 61 8.27 1.46 2.08
C GLN A 61 9.33 2.52 2.38
N LYS A 62 9.49 3.54 1.53
CA LYS A 62 10.38 4.69 1.81
C LYS A 62 9.91 5.47 3.03
N LEU A 63 8.61 5.76 3.15
CA LEU A 63 8.05 6.45 4.32
C LEU A 63 8.26 5.63 5.59
N ALA A 64 8.06 4.31 5.53
CA ALA A 64 8.33 3.40 6.63
C ALA A 64 9.80 3.44 7.05
N GLY A 65 10.73 3.40 6.09
CA GLY A 65 12.17 3.52 6.33
C GLY A 65 12.53 4.82 7.05
N LEU A 66 12.03 5.96 6.56
CA LEU A 66 12.27 7.26 7.20
C LEU A 66 11.71 7.32 8.63
N TRP A 67 10.53 6.73 8.88
CA TRP A 67 9.96 6.66 10.23
C TRP A 67 10.80 5.81 11.18
N ARG A 68 11.37 4.70 10.70
CA ARG A 68 12.32 3.86 11.47
C ARG A 68 13.59 4.60 11.84
N GLU A 69 14.18 5.31 10.89
CA GLU A 69 15.36 6.14 11.14
C GLU A 69 15.05 7.22 12.18
N LEU A 70 13.90 7.89 12.03
CA LEU A 70 13.48 8.95 12.93
C LEU A 70 13.20 8.44 14.36
N SER A 71 12.51 7.30 14.49
CA SER A 71 12.23 6.66 15.78
C SER A 71 13.49 6.11 16.46
N THR A 72 14.51 5.72 15.68
CA THR A 72 15.83 5.35 16.21
C THR A 72 16.56 6.57 16.77
N ALA A 73 16.52 7.70 16.05
CA ALA A 73 17.15 8.95 16.46
C ALA A 73 16.40 9.65 17.63
N ILE A 74 15.09 9.47 17.71
CA ILE A 74 14.21 10.06 18.72
C ILE A 74 13.42 8.94 19.42
N PRO A 75 13.98 8.31 20.47
CA PRO A 75 13.39 7.13 21.12
C PRO A 75 12.01 7.35 21.76
N THR A 76 11.58 8.61 21.90
CA THR A 76 10.26 9.00 22.42
C THR A 76 9.17 8.99 21.36
N LEU A 77 9.50 8.79 20.08
CA LEU A 77 8.51 8.57 19.03
C LEU A 77 7.94 7.15 19.07
N PRO A 78 6.66 6.96 18.67
CA PRO A 78 6.11 5.63 18.51
C PRO A 78 6.86 4.89 17.40
N LYS A 79 7.06 3.58 17.58
CA LYS A 79 7.62 2.75 16.49
C LYS A 79 6.65 2.67 15.32
N TYR A 80 7.17 2.29 14.17
CA TYR A 80 6.34 2.05 12.98
C TYR A 80 5.25 1.00 13.30
N PRO A 81 3.99 1.19 12.87
CA PRO A 81 2.90 0.28 13.18
C PRO A 81 3.17 -1.19 12.80
N GLU A 82 3.91 -1.44 11.72
CA GLU A 82 4.26 -2.80 11.27
C GLU A 82 5.51 -3.38 11.95
N ASP A 83 6.28 -2.56 12.66
CA ASP A 83 7.47 -3.03 13.40
C ASP A 83 7.14 -3.56 14.79
N GLY A 84 5.87 -3.46 15.21
CA GLY A 84 5.36 -4.01 16.46
C GLY A 84 5.90 -3.30 17.71
N VAL A 85 4.99 -2.75 18.52
CA VAL A 85 5.20 -2.63 19.97
C VAL A 85 4.08 -3.38 20.65
N ASN A 86 4.44 -4.48 21.33
CA ASN A 86 3.61 -5.15 22.33
C ASN A 86 2.26 -5.71 21.87
N GLY A 87 2.15 -6.28 20.67
CA GLY A 87 1.01 -7.13 20.32
C GLY A 87 -0.36 -6.44 20.34
N VAL A 88 -0.41 -5.11 20.43
CA VAL A 88 -1.63 -4.36 20.12
C VAL A 88 -1.53 -4.03 18.65
N ALA A 89 -2.09 -4.92 17.83
CA ALA A 89 -2.49 -4.56 16.48
C ALA A 89 -3.26 -3.24 16.60
N VAL A 90 -2.92 -2.24 15.78
CA VAL A 90 -3.84 -1.13 15.54
C VAL A 90 -5.05 -1.77 14.86
N GLU A 91 -5.99 -2.24 15.68
CA GLU A 91 -7.29 -2.65 15.20
C GLU A 91 -7.86 -1.47 14.41
N GLN A 92 -8.39 -1.77 13.23
CA GLN A 92 -9.23 -0.91 12.39
C GLN A 92 -8.59 0.00 11.34
N ALA A 93 -7.37 -0.27 10.90
CA ALA A 93 -7.01 0.10 9.52
C ALA A 93 -6.64 -1.16 8.76
N GLN A 94 -7.60 -1.74 8.03
CA GLN A 94 -7.22 -2.48 6.82
C GLN A 94 -6.51 -1.47 5.94
N SER A 95 -5.19 -1.36 6.10
CA SER A 95 -4.42 -0.43 5.29
C SER A 95 -4.59 -0.87 3.84
N PRO A 96 -4.95 0.04 2.92
CA PRO A 96 -5.07 -0.26 1.49
C PRO A 96 -3.82 -0.96 0.92
N ARG A 97 -2.66 -0.76 1.56
CA ARG A 97 -1.38 -1.43 1.29
C ARG A 97 -1.47 -2.96 1.31
N LEU A 98 -2.11 -3.54 2.34
CA LEU A 98 -2.32 -4.99 2.44
C LEU A 98 -3.36 -5.48 1.41
N GLY A 99 -4.29 -4.60 1.02
CA GLY A 99 -5.29 -4.88 0.00
C GLY A 99 -4.70 -5.00 -1.40
N LEU A 100 -3.75 -4.14 -1.79
CA LEU A 100 -3.13 -4.13 -3.12
C LEU A 100 -2.42 -5.44 -3.43
N ARG A 101 -1.48 -5.85 -2.58
CA ARG A 101 -0.71 -7.08 -2.80
C ARG A 101 -1.61 -8.32 -2.81
N SER A 102 -2.51 -8.43 -1.83
CA SER A 102 -3.46 -9.54 -1.75
C SER A 102 -4.44 -9.58 -2.94
N PHE A 103 -4.86 -8.41 -3.44
CA PHE A 103 -5.74 -8.31 -4.60
C PHE A 103 -5.05 -8.82 -5.87
N PHE A 104 -3.81 -8.41 -6.12
CA PHE A 104 -3.06 -8.85 -7.29
C PHE A 104 -2.61 -10.31 -7.19
N ASP A 105 -2.19 -10.78 -6.02
CA ASP A 105 -1.85 -12.18 -5.79
C ASP A 105 -3.07 -13.08 -6.09
N GLY A 106 -4.27 -12.71 -5.60
CA GLY A 106 -5.52 -13.41 -5.93
C GLY A 106 -6.03 -13.22 -7.36
N LEU A 107 -5.50 -12.24 -8.10
CA LEU A 107 -5.79 -12.07 -9.54
C LEU A 107 -4.87 -12.97 -10.39
N MET A 108 -3.64 -13.19 -9.94
CA MET A 108 -2.62 -14.00 -10.60
C MET A 108 -2.77 -15.51 -10.36
N ASP A 109 -3.46 -15.93 -9.30
CA ASP A 109 -3.79 -17.35 -9.05
C ASP A 109 -4.64 -18.00 -10.16
N GLY A 110 -5.22 -17.19 -11.06
CA GLY A 110 -5.90 -17.65 -12.29
C GLY A 110 -5.18 -17.29 -13.60
N PHE A 111 -4.05 -16.58 -13.52
CA PHE A 111 -3.20 -16.22 -14.65
C PHE A 111 -1.93 -17.06 -14.54
N ASP A 112 -2.00 -18.31 -15.02
CA ASP A 112 -0.81 -19.12 -15.27
C ASP A 112 -0.27 -18.71 -16.65
N PRO A 113 0.81 -17.90 -16.75
CA PRO A 113 1.44 -17.65 -18.03
C PRO A 113 2.31 -18.88 -18.32
N LYS A 114 1.68 -19.95 -18.78
CA LYS A 114 2.43 -21.10 -19.26
C LYS A 114 3.24 -20.66 -20.49
N PRO A 115 4.55 -20.90 -20.53
CA PRO A 115 5.40 -20.55 -21.67
C PRO A 115 4.99 -21.28 -22.95
#